data_AF-A0A7C3F6Y4-F1
#
_entry.id   AF-A0A7C3F6Y4-F1
#
_cell.length_a   1.000
_cell.length_b   1.000
_cell.length_c   1.000
_cell.angle_alpha   90.00
_cell.angle_beta   90.00
_cell.angle_gamma   90.00
#
_symmetry.space_group_name_H-M   'P 1'
#
loop_
_entity.id
_entity.type
_entity.pdbx_description
1 polymer ?
#
loop_
_entity_poly.entity_id
_entity_poly.type
_entity_poly.pdbx_seq_one_letter_code
_entity_poly.pdbx_strand_id
1 'polypeptide(L)' 'TKHTRRFMRSEHYQPQLSDRSSRERWEAEGKKAAWQRAAEVVKHLLEVHSYRLPAAVRQQIVSEIPGISA' A
#
# COMPACT_ATOMS: atom_id res chain seq x y z
N THR A 1 -24.51 -7.53 -16.71
CA THR A 1 -25.94 -7.35 -16.34
C THR A 1 -26.08 -6.20 -15.35
N LYS A 2 -27.32 -5.72 -15.05
CA LYS A 2 -27.57 -4.70 -14.00
C LYS A 2 -26.97 -5.11 -12.65
N HIS A 3 -27.01 -6.40 -12.33
CA HIS A 3 -26.42 -6.99 -11.13
C HIS A 3 -24.90 -6.81 -11.09
N THR A 4 -24.17 -7.32 -12.09
CA THR A 4 -22.70 -7.23 -12.13
C THR A 4 -22.21 -5.79 -11.96
N ARG A 5 -22.84 -4.82 -12.65
CA ARG A 5 -22.43 -3.42 -12.54
C ARG A 5 -22.65 -2.84 -11.14
N ARG A 6 -23.72 -3.25 -10.46
CA ARG A 6 -24.04 -2.78 -9.09
C ARG A 6 -23.03 -3.31 -8.07
N PHE A 7 -22.57 -4.55 -8.22
CA PHE A 7 -21.82 -5.24 -7.17
C PHE A 7 -20.35 -5.53 -7.49
N MET A 8 -19.87 -5.21 -8.70
CA MET A 8 -18.50 -5.53 -9.14
C MET A 8 -17.40 -4.98 -8.21
N ARG A 9 -17.62 -3.84 -7.53
CA ARG A 9 -16.64 -3.23 -6.62
C ARG A 9 -16.85 -3.58 -5.15
N SER A 10 -17.96 -4.23 -4.79
CA SER A 10 -18.29 -4.56 -3.40
C SER A 10 -18.10 -6.05 -3.10
N GLU A 11 -18.33 -6.94 -4.07
CA GLU A 11 -18.23 -8.39 -3.88
C GLU A 11 -16.84 -8.93 -4.22
N HIS A 12 -16.13 -8.30 -5.15
CA HIS A 12 -14.82 -8.79 -5.60
C HIS A 12 -13.70 -8.07 -4.87
N TYR A 13 -12.77 -8.85 -4.33
CA TYR A 13 -11.48 -8.33 -3.88
C TYR A 13 -10.71 -7.77 -5.07
N GLN A 14 -10.27 -6.51 -4.96
CA GLN A 14 -9.41 -5.87 -5.94
C GLN A 14 -7.95 -5.97 -5.45
N PRO A 15 -7.10 -6.79 -6.08
CA PRO A 15 -5.73 -6.96 -5.63
C PRO A 15 -4.91 -5.68 -5.84
N GLN A 16 -4.06 -5.36 -4.87
CA GLN A 16 -3.17 -4.20 -4.92
C GLN A 16 -1.80 -4.53 -5.53
N LEU A 17 -1.35 -5.79 -5.44
CA LEU A 17 -0.02 -6.21 -5.89
C LEU A 17 -0.03 -7.13 -7.11
N SER A 18 -1.04 -8.01 -7.26
CA SER A 18 -1.06 -8.99 -8.35
C SER A 18 -1.26 -8.31 -9.71
N ASP A 19 -0.45 -8.67 -10.71
CA ASP A 19 -0.70 -8.26 -12.09
C ASP A 19 -1.79 -9.12 -12.69
N ARG A 20 -2.74 -8.49 -13.36
CA ARG A 20 -3.81 -9.18 -14.07
C ARG A 20 -3.89 -8.73 -15.53
N SER A 21 -2.86 -8.04 -16.01
CA SER A 21 -2.71 -7.63 -17.41
C SER A 21 -2.46 -8.84 -18.31
N SER A 22 -2.75 -8.68 -19.60
CA SER A 22 -2.31 -9.67 -20.59
C SER A 22 -0.79 -9.77 -20.60
N ARG A 23 -0.28 -10.91 -21.07
CA ARG A 23 1.16 -11.14 -21.19
C ARG A 23 1.83 -10.03 -22.01
N GLU A 24 1.29 -9.69 -23.16
CA GLU A 24 1.82 -8.64 -24.05
C GLU A 24 1.99 -7.30 -23.32
N ARG A 25 1.00 -6.91 -22.52
CA ARG A 25 1.03 -5.66 -21.76
C ARG A 25 2.04 -5.72 -20.62
N TRP A 26 2.04 -6.81 -19.84
CA TRP A 26 3.05 -7.03 -18.79
C TRP A 26 4.47 -7.02 -19.37
N GLU A 27 4.63 -7.57 -20.58
CA GLU A 27 5.90 -7.56 -21.30
C GLU A 27 6.34 -6.16 -21.74
N ALA A 28 5.42 -5.36 -22.29
CA ALA A 28 5.67 -3.97 -22.66
C ALA A 28 5.94 -3.05 -21.45
N GLU A 29 5.33 -3.35 -20.30
CA GLU A 29 5.49 -2.60 -19.04
C GLU A 29 6.75 -3.00 -18.24
N GLY A 30 7.62 -3.82 -18.82
CA GLY A 30 8.94 -4.14 -18.27
C GLY A 30 9.03 -5.44 -17.49
N LYS A 31 8.05 -6.35 -17.64
CA LYS A 31 8.10 -7.74 -17.14
C LYS A 31 8.35 -7.85 -15.63
N LYS A 32 7.81 -6.92 -14.84
CA LYS A 32 8.11 -6.84 -13.42
C LYS A 32 7.60 -8.07 -12.66
N ALA A 33 8.47 -8.66 -11.86
CA ALA A 33 8.11 -9.64 -10.86
C ALA A 33 7.27 -9.01 -9.73
N ALA A 34 6.57 -9.84 -8.95
CA ALA A 34 5.74 -9.36 -7.85
C ALA A 34 6.52 -8.55 -6.80
N TRP A 35 7.73 -9.00 -6.43
CA TRP A 35 8.56 -8.31 -5.44
C TRP A 35 9.06 -6.94 -5.91
N GLN A 36 9.33 -6.77 -7.20
CA GLN A 36 9.74 -5.47 -7.77
C GLN A 36 8.62 -4.45 -7.63
N ARG A 37 7.38 -4.86 -7.95
CA ARG A 37 6.19 -4.01 -7.76
C ARG A 37 5.91 -3.74 -6.29
N ALA A 38 6.15 -4.71 -5.40
CA ALA A 38 6.02 -4.50 -3.97
C ALA A 38 7.01 -3.44 -3.45
N ALA A 39 8.27 -3.48 -3.91
CA ALA A 39 9.26 -2.48 -3.55
C ALA A 39 8.87 -1.06 -3.99
N GLU A 40 8.31 -0.92 -5.18
CA GLU A 40 7.80 0.36 -5.70
C GLU A 40 6.62 0.88 -4.87
N VAL A 41 5.67 0.00 -4.52
CA VAL A 41 4.53 0.35 -3.66
C VAL A 41 5.01 0.79 -2.28
N VAL A 42 5.95 0.07 -1.67
CA VAL A 42 6.51 0.44 -0.35
C VAL A 42 7.19 1.80 -0.41
N LYS A 43 8.00 2.05 -1.44
CA LYS A 43 8.63 3.36 -1.63
C LYS A 43 7.61 4.48 -1.69
N HIS A 44 6.56 4.32 -2.49
CA HIS A 44 5.47 5.30 -2.59
C HIS A 44 4.73 5.50 -1.26
N LEU A 45 4.42 4.40 -0.54
CA LEU A 45 3.75 4.49 0.75
C LEU A 45 4.59 5.26 1.77
N LEU A 46 5.91 5.01 1.83
CA LEU A 46 6.80 5.74 2.72
C LEU A 46 6.92 7.23 2.37
N GLU A 47 6.86 7.57 1.08
CA GLU A 47 6.88 8.97 0.62
C GLU A 47 5.59 9.73 0.97
N VAL A 48 4.43 9.06 0.91
CA VAL A 48 3.12 9.68 1.14
C VAL A 48 2.68 9.61 2.61
N HIS A 49 3.20 8.66 3.40
CA HIS A 49 2.74 8.43 4.75
C HIS A 49 3.11 9.58 5.69
N SER A 50 2.11 10.38 6.08
CA SER A 50 2.28 11.56 6.93
C SER A 50 1.62 11.44 8.31
N TYR A 51 1.40 10.23 8.81
CA TYR A 51 0.77 10.05 10.12
C TYR A 51 1.68 10.56 11.24
N ARG A 52 1.09 11.30 12.20
CA ARG A 52 1.77 11.76 13.41
C ARG A 52 0.90 11.46 14.62
N LEU A 53 1.52 10.90 15.65
CA LEU A 53 0.90 10.74 16.96
C LEU A 53 0.57 12.12 17.55
N PRO A 54 -0.54 12.25 18.32
CA PRO A 54 -0.78 13.43 19.14
C PRO A 54 0.40 13.72 20.07
N ALA A 55 0.75 14.99 20.24
CA ALA A 55 1.95 15.41 20.97
C ALA A 55 2.00 14.85 22.41
N ALA A 56 0.88 14.86 23.12
CA ALA A 56 0.80 14.34 24.49
C ALA A 56 1.15 12.85 24.56
N VAL A 57 0.66 12.04 23.61
CA VAL A 57 0.95 10.60 23.55
C VAL A 57 2.41 10.36 23.22
N ARG A 58 2.97 11.13 22.28
CA ARG A 58 4.40 11.06 21.94
C ARG A 58 5.28 11.38 23.15
N GLN A 59 4.95 12.44 23.90
CA GLN A 59 5.68 12.84 25.10
C GLN A 59 5.65 11.76 26.18
N GLN A 60 4.49 11.15 26.40
CA GLN A 60 4.36 10.05 27.35
C GLN A 60 5.27 8.88 26.97
N ILE A 61 5.24 8.44 25.70
CA ILE A 61 6.07 7.32 25.21
C ILE A 61 7.56 7.59 25.40
N VAL A 62 8.04 8.78 25.05
CA VAL A 62 9.45 9.16 25.19
C VAL A 62 9.88 9.20 26.67
N SER A 63 8.97 9.56 27.58
CA SER A 63 9.26 9.58 29.01
C SER A 63 9.35 8.18 29.64
N GLU A 64 8.55 7.24 29.14
CA GLU A 64 8.44 5.89 29.71
C GLU A 64 9.46 4.90 29.10
N ILE A 65 9.95 5.15 27.88
CA ILE A 65 10.84 4.23 27.17
C ILE A 65 12.19 4.89 26.87
N PRO A 66 13.22 4.68 27.73
CA PRO A 66 14.57 5.19 27.49
C PRO A 66 15.17 4.61 26.20
N GLY A 67 15.71 5.47 25.34
CA GLY A 67 16.42 5.08 24.11
C GLY A 67 15.64 5.26 22.80
N ILE A 68 14.36 5.63 22.86
CA ILE A 68 13.60 6.05 21.66
C ILE A 68 13.93 7.51 21.36
N SER A 69 14.47 7.79 20.18
CA SER A 69 14.77 9.16 19.73
C SER A 69 13.49 9.86 19.24
N ALA A 70 13.34 11.14 19.61
CA ALA A 70 12.18 11.98 19.33
C ALA A 70 12.02 12.35 17.84
#